data_AF-A0A518CHD7-F1
#
_entry.id   AF-A0A518CHD7-F1
#
_cell.length_a   1.000
_cell.length_b   1.000
_cell.length_c   1.000
_cell.angle_alpha   90.00
_cell.angle_beta   90.00
_cell.angle_gamma   90.00
#
_symmetry.space_group_name_H-M   'P 1'
#
loop_
_entity.id
_entity.type
_entity.pdbx_description
1 polymer ?
#
loop_
_entity_poly.entity_id
_entity_poly.type
_entity_poly.pdbx_seq_one_letter_code
_entity_poly.pdbx_strand_id
1 'polypeptide(L)'
;MLALLIACTVVIGAGWGIRGAFGHSRGAMMPGAMLGATLVVCAMRPDWWRRAAIIMFACSIGWGVGGQSSYGIIIGYSMGGTLRNSLFGYASLWLVGGLYSGIGAGFLALALTKSRSWLQQFIWPLTIMYLAWLSLSYLSMLEPLFESLLGQGEATVNAWWHHLDFFVQSIEYYEGGEEARGLTYWLHDTIWACVLLTIVVNGLLWIVVPRWRNANALILLLAVGWFAGMYILIELLSLRMNPHRAETWAGVLGMQVALVGYFISQRHWVGFMLASYGFIAGAIGFSVGDFIQMTGNAKWGPIGEYAWLQEFGYWTVMEQLFGCFMGFGTAVGLIRLVNKGLAPPEEDTASKSIDLFGLFFVFGPLLVFNFRKPFRTWMEHDSISDVLFTFPINNVAFFFSFVYLLVLLCMLSKMRKRELALVPASHLGQAQLLAFLVNIAVLMMYLLIAQVSASSLFTFVSAIIIGLLIIFSKTEKPVDISNANIPAESFTWFPGLLHWILWPLSAFLLVGLAWTTMQFEMKQKQYRFESDVPTPEEEQVVEPPPTTSLFPSIQLPEFVRRDYSLMNDHRS
;
A
#
# COMPACT_ATOMS: atom_id res chain seq x y z
N MET A 1 8.88 21.98 12.79
CA MET A 1 7.64 21.18 12.87
C MET A 1 6.75 21.38 11.64
N LEU A 2 6.41 22.60 11.23
CA LEU A 2 5.62 22.84 10.00
C LEU A 2 6.21 22.14 8.75
N ALA A 3 7.53 22.20 8.58
CA ALA A 3 8.20 21.51 7.48
C ALA A 3 8.02 19.99 7.48
N LEU A 4 8.02 19.35 8.66
CA LEU A 4 7.76 17.91 8.79
C LEU A 4 6.33 17.59 8.36
N LEU A 5 5.37 18.40 8.82
CA LEU A 5 3.96 18.25 8.46
C LEU A 5 3.76 18.35 6.94
N ILE A 6 4.24 19.42 6.32
CA ILE A 6 4.08 19.64 4.88
C ILE A 6 4.78 18.57 4.07
N ALA A 7 6.07 18.30 4.35
CA ALA A 7 6.86 17.35 3.57
C ALA A 7 6.28 15.93 3.64
N CYS A 8 5.92 15.45 4.83
CA CYS A 8 5.27 14.14 4.95
C CYS A 8 3.96 14.12 4.17
N THR A 9 3.10 15.13 4.32
CA THR A 9 1.81 15.22 3.62
C THR A 9 1.98 15.12 2.10
N VAL A 10 2.80 15.98 1.50
CA VAL A 10 2.92 16.02 0.04
C VAL A 10 3.67 14.81 -0.53
N VAL A 11 4.71 14.31 0.15
CA VAL A 11 5.52 13.19 -0.36
C VAL A 11 4.73 11.89 -0.33
N ILE A 12 4.01 11.58 0.75
CA ILE A 12 3.18 10.37 0.75
C ILE A 12 1.92 10.54 -0.09
N GLY A 13 1.40 11.76 -0.27
CA GLY A 13 0.39 12.04 -1.30
C GLY A 13 0.87 11.61 -2.69
N ALA A 14 2.04 12.10 -3.12
CA ALA A 14 2.65 11.67 -4.37
C ALA A 14 2.86 10.14 -4.41
N GLY A 15 3.52 9.60 -3.40
CA GLY A 15 3.83 8.17 -3.34
C GLY A 15 2.58 7.28 -3.35
N TRP A 16 1.45 7.73 -2.80
CA TRP A 16 0.22 6.95 -2.81
C TRP A 16 -0.50 7.00 -4.16
N GLY A 17 -0.38 8.11 -4.90
CA GLY A 17 -0.75 8.15 -6.32
C GLY A 17 0.01 7.11 -7.15
N ILE A 18 1.29 6.84 -6.83
CA ILE A 18 2.02 5.74 -7.48
C ILE A 18 1.43 4.38 -7.11
N ARG A 19 1.05 4.21 -5.84
CA ARG A 19 0.53 2.94 -5.35
C ARG A 19 -0.71 2.53 -6.13
N GLY A 20 -1.56 3.47 -6.54
CA GLY A 20 -2.68 3.17 -7.41
C GLY A 20 -2.31 2.57 -8.75
N ALA A 21 -1.31 3.18 -9.39
CA ALA A 21 -0.79 2.69 -10.66
C ALA A 21 -0.07 1.35 -10.53
N PHE A 22 0.52 1.01 -9.38
CA PHE A 22 1.22 -0.26 -9.15
C PHE A 22 0.34 -1.37 -8.54
N GLY A 23 -0.62 -0.99 -7.70
CA GLY A 23 -1.50 -1.88 -6.95
C GLY A 23 -0.80 -2.64 -5.81
N HIS A 24 -1.61 -3.29 -4.97
CA HIS A 24 -1.19 -4.29 -3.98
C HIS A 24 -0.19 -3.80 -2.92
N SER A 25 0.35 -4.75 -2.15
CA SER A 25 1.33 -4.53 -1.09
C SER A 25 2.64 -3.91 -1.60
N ARG A 26 3.18 -4.41 -2.71
CA ARG A 26 4.46 -3.94 -3.28
C ARG A 26 4.41 -2.47 -3.72
N GLY A 27 3.27 -2.04 -4.27
CA GLY A 27 3.03 -0.63 -4.60
C GLY A 27 2.98 0.26 -3.35
N ALA A 28 2.40 -0.23 -2.24
CA ALA A 28 2.31 0.49 -0.97
C ALA A 28 3.64 0.58 -0.20
N MET A 29 4.58 -0.32 -0.49
CA MET A 29 5.92 -0.30 0.13
C MET A 29 6.77 0.91 -0.30
N MET A 30 6.55 1.44 -1.51
CA MET A 30 7.25 2.62 -2.03
C MET A 30 6.89 3.91 -1.26
N PRO A 31 5.61 4.32 -1.12
CA PRO A 31 5.25 5.48 -0.30
C PRO A 31 5.68 5.32 1.17
N GLY A 32 5.65 4.10 1.72
CA GLY A 32 6.20 3.82 3.04
C GLY A 32 7.69 4.19 3.14
N ALA A 33 8.51 3.76 2.17
CA ALA A 33 9.93 4.11 2.13
C ALA A 33 10.16 5.62 1.96
N MET A 34 9.38 6.29 1.09
CA MET A 34 9.43 7.73 0.88
C MET A 34 9.08 8.52 2.16
N LEU A 35 8.02 8.12 2.86
CA LEU A 35 7.61 8.70 4.13
C LEU A 35 8.71 8.54 5.19
N GLY A 36 9.24 7.31 5.33
CA GLY A 36 10.33 7.01 6.26
C GLY A 36 11.58 7.87 6.02
N ALA A 37 11.97 8.07 4.76
CA ALA A 37 13.12 8.91 4.44
C ALA A 37 12.86 10.40 4.72
N THR A 38 11.65 10.87 4.37
CA THR A 38 11.24 12.28 4.49
C THR A 38 11.11 12.71 5.95
N LEU A 39 10.47 11.88 6.78
CA LEU A 39 10.25 12.18 8.19
C LEU A 39 11.57 12.25 8.95
N VAL A 40 12.54 11.38 8.62
CA VAL A 40 13.84 11.32 9.30
C VAL A 40 14.58 12.64 9.11
N VAL A 41 14.60 13.18 7.90
CA VAL A 41 15.20 14.49 7.63
C VAL A 41 14.43 15.60 8.35
N CYS A 42 13.11 15.65 8.17
CA CYS A 42 12.31 16.81 8.58
C CYS A 42 12.01 16.88 10.08
N ALA A 43 12.13 15.77 10.81
CA ALA A 43 11.99 15.74 12.26
C ALA A 43 13.14 16.42 13.00
N MET A 44 14.27 16.63 12.32
CA MET A 44 15.46 17.28 12.88
C MET A 44 16.02 16.59 14.14
N ARG A 45 15.87 15.26 14.23
CA ARG A 45 16.34 14.44 15.35
C ARG A 45 17.59 13.64 15.00
N PRO A 46 18.75 13.89 15.65
CA PRO A 46 20.01 13.21 15.34
C PRO A 46 19.97 11.68 15.47
N ASP A 47 19.24 11.16 16.45
CA ASP A 47 19.05 9.74 16.66
C ASP A 47 18.26 9.08 15.51
N TRP A 48 17.32 9.80 14.91
CA TRP A 48 16.55 9.29 13.77
C TRP A 48 17.36 9.32 12.47
N TRP A 49 18.24 10.31 12.27
CA TRP A 49 19.15 10.35 11.12
C TRP A 49 20.03 9.10 11.04
N ARG A 50 20.53 8.64 12.19
CA ARG A 50 21.34 7.41 12.32
C ARG A 50 20.54 6.12 12.07
N ARG A 51 19.22 6.21 12.01
CA ARG A 51 18.29 5.11 11.75
C ARG A 51 17.57 5.25 10.41
N ALA A 52 18.00 6.16 9.54
CA ALA A 52 17.31 6.44 8.27
C ALA A 52 16.97 5.17 7.48
N ALA A 53 17.95 4.29 7.28
CA ALA A 53 17.76 3.02 6.57
C ALA A 53 16.76 2.08 7.26
N ILE A 54 16.82 1.96 8.58
CA ILE A 54 15.91 1.13 9.38
C ILE A 54 14.48 1.66 9.29
N ILE A 55 14.32 2.97 9.44
CA ILE A 55 13.01 3.63 9.44
C ILE A 55 12.38 3.52 8.04
N MET A 56 13.15 3.76 6.97
CA MET A 56 12.71 3.54 5.60
C MET A 56 12.24 2.09 5.38
N PHE A 57 13.03 1.12 5.83
CA PHE A 57 12.71 -0.29 5.72
C PHE A 57 11.42 -0.65 6.49
N ALA A 58 11.31 -0.22 7.75
CA ALA A 58 10.15 -0.50 8.59
C ALA A 58 8.87 0.14 8.05
N CYS A 59 8.93 1.39 7.60
CA CYS A 59 7.78 2.05 6.96
C CYS A 59 7.41 1.36 5.65
N SER A 60 8.40 0.94 4.85
CA SER A 60 8.17 0.20 3.61
C SER A 60 7.38 -1.08 3.86
N ILE A 61 7.83 -1.94 4.78
CA ILE A 61 7.11 -3.17 5.13
C ILE A 61 5.76 -2.85 5.78
N GLY A 62 5.69 -1.91 6.71
CA GLY A 62 4.47 -1.60 7.46
C GLY A 62 3.32 -1.17 6.55
N TRP A 63 3.55 -0.20 5.66
CA TRP A 63 2.54 0.22 4.68
C TRP A 63 2.32 -0.84 3.60
N GLY A 64 3.32 -1.65 3.27
CA GLY A 64 3.16 -2.81 2.40
C GLY A 64 2.20 -3.87 2.95
N VAL A 65 2.32 -4.20 4.24
CA VAL A 65 1.43 -5.14 4.94
C VAL A 65 0.02 -4.57 5.04
N GLY A 66 -0.11 -3.30 5.45
CA GLY A 66 -1.40 -2.63 5.51
C GLY A 66 -2.07 -2.60 4.12
N GLY A 67 -1.32 -2.24 3.09
CA GLY A 67 -1.76 -2.04 1.70
C GLY A 67 -2.19 -3.30 0.92
N GLN A 68 -2.38 -4.44 1.59
CA GLN A 68 -2.73 -5.72 0.96
C GLN A 68 -4.20 -5.81 0.51
N SER A 69 -5.13 -5.12 1.16
CA SER A 69 -6.55 -5.19 0.79
C SER A 69 -6.81 -4.58 -0.58
N SER A 70 -7.72 -5.13 -1.37
CA SER A 70 -8.21 -4.46 -2.58
C SER A 70 -9.34 -3.49 -2.22
N TYR A 71 -9.51 -2.43 -3.01
CA TYR A 71 -10.56 -1.42 -2.77
C TYR A 71 -11.32 -1.00 -4.02
N GLY A 72 -10.95 -1.46 -5.21
CA GLY A 72 -11.50 -0.94 -6.45
C GLY A 72 -13.02 -1.10 -6.56
N ILE A 73 -13.53 -2.25 -6.11
CA ILE A 73 -14.98 -2.52 -6.08
C ILE A 73 -15.71 -1.73 -4.97
N ILE A 74 -15.02 -1.46 -3.85
CA ILE A 74 -15.58 -0.77 -2.68
C ILE A 74 -15.95 0.67 -3.03
N ILE A 75 -15.08 1.34 -3.79
CA ILE A 75 -15.29 2.68 -4.33
C ILE A 75 -16.62 2.76 -5.10
N GLY A 76 -16.93 1.71 -5.87
CA GLY A 76 -18.20 1.62 -6.61
C GLY A 76 -19.42 1.69 -5.70
N TYR A 77 -19.37 1.01 -4.54
CA TYR A 77 -20.49 0.98 -3.59
C TYR A 77 -20.81 2.36 -3.00
N SER A 78 -19.82 3.26 -2.89
CA SER A 78 -20.03 4.65 -2.49
C SER A 78 -21.01 5.38 -3.44
N MET A 79 -21.12 4.94 -4.70
CA MET A 79 -22.02 5.48 -5.74
C MET A 79 -23.34 4.71 -5.90
N GLY A 80 -23.66 3.79 -5.00
CA GLY A 80 -24.82 2.89 -5.12
C GLY A 80 -26.20 3.55 -4.95
N GLY A 81 -26.32 4.89 -5.08
CA GLY A 81 -27.59 5.62 -5.15
C GLY A 81 -28.50 5.59 -3.92
N THR A 82 -28.15 4.85 -2.87
CA THR A 82 -28.94 4.67 -1.64
C THR A 82 -28.05 4.84 -0.43
N LEU A 83 -28.64 5.27 0.70
CA LEU A 83 -27.86 5.56 1.91
C LEU A 83 -27.12 4.32 2.40
N ARG A 84 -27.76 3.14 2.29
CA ARG A 84 -27.18 1.87 2.72
C ARG A 84 -25.95 1.50 1.91
N ASN A 85 -26.03 1.57 0.58
CA ASN A 85 -24.89 1.24 -0.29
C ASN A 85 -23.76 2.26 -0.13
N SER A 86 -24.07 3.55 -0.19
CA SER A 86 -23.07 4.61 -0.06
C SER A 86 -22.38 4.59 1.30
N LEU A 87 -23.13 4.42 2.40
CA LEU A 87 -22.55 4.31 3.73
C LEU A 87 -21.68 3.06 3.86
N PHE A 88 -22.07 1.94 3.26
CA PHE A 88 -21.27 0.71 3.24
C PHE A 88 -19.94 0.91 2.50
N GLY A 89 -19.96 1.54 1.32
CA GLY A 89 -18.76 1.89 0.57
C GLY A 89 -17.81 2.76 1.38
N TYR A 90 -18.30 3.89 1.90
CA TYR A 90 -17.49 4.80 2.71
C TYR A 90 -16.96 4.16 4.00
N ALA A 91 -17.76 3.36 4.70
CA ALA A 91 -17.35 2.65 5.93
C ALA A 91 -16.31 1.57 5.65
N SER A 92 -16.43 0.88 4.51
CA SER A 92 -15.45 -0.12 4.07
C SER A 92 -14.11 0.54 3.73
N LEU A 93 -14.14 1.67 3.01
CA LEU A 93 -12.94 2.47 2.74
C LEU A 93 -12.34 3.09 4.01
N TRP A 94 -13.19 3.50 4.96
CA TRP A 94 -12.73 3.97 6.27
C TRP A 94 -11.92 2.88 6.98
N LEU A 95 -12.44 1.65 7.00
CA LEU A 95 -11.74 0.53 7.61
C LEU A 95 -10.45 0.21 6.87
N VAL A 96 -10.51 0.03 5.55
CA VAL A 96 -9.34 -0.30 4.71
C VAL A 96 -8.25 0.76 4.82
N GLY A 97 -8.63 2.04 4.71
CA GLY A 97 -7.70 3.17 4.84
C GLY A 97 -7.07 3.24 6.22
N GLY A 98 -7.85 2.94 7.26
CA GLY A 98 -7.34 2.85 8.62
C GLY A 98 -6.31 1.73 8.80
N LEU A 99 -6.58 0.55 8.27
CA LEU A 99 -5.67 -0.59 8.32
C LEU A 99 -4.33 -0.30 7.64
N TYR A 100 -4.36 0.36 6.49
CA TYR A 100 -3.16 0.70 5.73
C TYR A 100 -2.18 1.53 6.55
N SER A 101 -2.70 2.61 7.13
CA SER A 101 -1.92 3.60 7.86
C SER A 101 -1.62 3.17 9.29
N GLY A 102 -2.55 2.46 9.94
CA GLY A 102 -2.41 2.01 11.33
C GLY A 102 -1.27 1.00 11.51
N ILE A 103 -1.18 -0.01 10.64
CA ILE A 103 -0.08 -0.98 10.68
C ILE A 103 1.24 -0.30 10.33
N GLY A 104 1.23 0.53 9.28
CA GLY A 104 2.38 1.32 8.86
C GLY A 104 2.97 2.16 10.00
N ALA A 105 2.13 2.97 10.66
CA ALA A 105 2.54 3.82 11.75
C ALA A 105 2.97 3.02 13.01
N GLY A 106 2.40 1.83 13.22
CA GLY A 106 2.86 0.90 14.26
C GLY A 106 4.28 0.37 14.01
N PHE A 107 4.60 -0.01 12.77
CA PHE A 107 5.95 -0.46 12.39
C PHE A 107 6.96 0.68 12.47
N LEU A 108 6.57 1.89 12.05
CA LEU A 108 7.36 3.10 12.26
C LEU A 108 7.66 3.29 13.76
N ALA A 109 6.67 3.14 14.63
CA ALA A 109 6.87 3.28 16.06
C ALA A 109 7.93 2.30 16.60
N LEU A 110 7.91 1.05 16.17
CA LEU A 110 8.92 0.06 16.54
C LEU A 110 10.33 0.49 16.12
N ALA A 111 10.50 0.99 14.89
CA ALA A 111 11.80 1.47 14.40
C ALA A 111 12.35 2.67 15.18
N LEU A 112 11.45 3.55 15.64
CA LEU A 112 11.80 4.76 16.40
C LEU A 112 12.14 4.48 17.86
N THR A 113 11.69 3.37 18.44
CA THR A 113 11.69 3.17 19.91
C THR A 113 12.44 1.92 20.36
N LYS A 114 12.47 0.85 19.55
CA LYS A 114 13.14 -0.39 19.94
C LYS A 114 14.65 -0.30 19.80
N SER A 115 15.36 -1.04 20.65
CA SER A 115 16.81 -1.12 20.59
C SER A 115 17.28 -1.67 19.24
N ARG A 116 18.50 -1.32 18.85
CA ARG A 116 19.05 -1.79 17.57
C ARG A 116 19.20 -3.31 17.55
N SER A 117 19.65 -3.93 18.65
CA SER A 117 19.77 -5.38 18.74
C SER A 117 18.43 -6.08 18.54
N TRP A 118 17.34 -5.54 19.07
CA TRP A 118 16.00 -6.09 18.88
C TRP A 118 15.59 -6.07 17.41
N LEU A 119 15.83 -4.95 16.72
CA LEU A 119 15.52 -4.81 15.30
C LEU A 119 16.40 -5.74 14.45
N GLN A 120 17.68 -5.92 14.79
CA GLN A 120 18.59 -6.85 14.10
C GLN A 120 18.12 -8.30 14.12
N GLN A 121 17.31 -8.71 15.11
CA GLN A 121 16.77 -10.06 15.16
C GLN A 121 15.87 -10.39 13.97
N PHE A 122 15.31 -9.39 13.27
CA PHE A 122 14.39 -9.58 12.15
C PHE A 122 15.07 -9.92 10.83
N ILE A 123 16.37 -9.63 10.67
CA ILE A 123 17.08 -9.77 9.37
C ILE A 123 16.91 -11.19 8.81
N TRP A 124 17.31 -12.20 9.59
CA TRP A 124 17.30 -13.58 9.12
C TRP A 124 15.92 -14.23 9.11
N PRO A 125 15.07 -14.07 10.14
CA PRO A 125 13.69 -14.54 10.08
C PRO A 125 12.93 -14.02 8.85
N LEU A 126 13.00 -12.71 8.57
CA LEU A 126 12.35 -12.15 7.38
C LEU A 126 12.98 -12.64 6.08
N THR A 127 14.32 -12.77 6.01
CA THR A 127 15.00 -13.28 4.82
C THR A 127 14.61 -14.73 4.54
N ILE A 128 14.67 -15.61 5.54
CA ILE A 128 14.34 -17.03 5.41
C ILE A 128 12.86 -17.20 5.07
N MET A 129 11.97 -16.47 5.76
CA MET A 129 10.54 -16.44 5.47
C MET A 129 10.28 -16.04 4.01
N TYR A 130 10.90 -14.96 3.55
CA TYR A 130 10.70 -14.48 2.19
C TYR A 130 11.30 -15.43 1.14
N LEU A 131 12.46 -16.03 1.40
CA LEU A 131 13.02 -17.07 0.53
C LEU A 131 12.13 -18.31 0.49
N ALA A 132 11.47 -18.66 1.59
CA ALA A 132 10.49 -19.74 1.62
C ALA A 132 9.26 -19.40 0.77
N TRP A 133 8.74 -18.17 0.86
CA TRP A 133 7.66 -17.69 -0.01
C TRP A 133 8.07 -17.70 -1.49
N LEU A 134 9.29 -17.25 -1.80
CA LEU A 134 9.82 -17.29 -3.17
C LEU A 134 9.96 -18.73 -3.67
N SER A 135 10.52 -19.62 -2.87
CA SER A 135 10.65 -21.04 -3.21
C SER A 135 9.29 -21.65 -3.52
N LEU A 136 8.30 -21.35 -2.67
CA LEU A 136 6.92 -21.74 -2.86
C LEU A 136 6.33 -21.19 -4.18
N SER A 137 6.60 -19.91 -4.52
CA SER A 137 6.14 -19.33 -5.80
C SER A 137 6.82 -19.91 -7.04
N TYR A 138 8.05 -20.43 -6.92
CA TYR A 138 8.78 -21.04 -8.02
C TYR A 138 8.53 -22.55 -8.16
N LEU A 139 7.77 -23.18 -7.25
CA LEU A 139 7.38 -24.58 -7.38
C LEU A 139 6.56 -24.83 -8.65
N SER A 140 5.77 -23.86 -9.11
CA SER A 140 5.03 -23.93 -10.38
C SER A 140 5.96 -24.10 -11.58
N MET A 141 7.18 -23.53 -11.58
CA MET A 141 8.14 -23.69 -12.68
C MET A 141 8.74 -25.10 -12.79
N LEU A 142 8.53 -25.97 -11.79
CA LEU A 142 8.96 -27.36 -11.83
C LEU A 142 7.94 -28.28 -12.53
N GLU A 143 6.84 -27.74 -13.04
CA GLU A 143 5.80 -28.48 -13.76
C GLU A 143 6.32 -29.44 -14.82
N PRO A 144 7.17 -29.02 -15.78
CA PRO A 144 7.68 -29.94 -16.80
C PRO A 144 8.54 -31.09 -16.23
N LEU A 145 9.22 -30.84 -15.11
CA LEU A 145 10.02 -31.86 -14.43
C LEU A 145 9.09 -32.89 -13.74
N PHE A 146 8.05 -32.45 -13.07
CA PHE A 146 7.08 -33.35 -12.43
C PHE A 146 6.31 -34.18 -13.44
N GLU A 147 5.89 -33.60 -14.56
CA GLU A 147 5.27 -34.34 -15.67
C GLU A 147 6.21 -35.44 -16.21
N SER A 148 7.50 -35.13 -16.35
CA SER A 148 8.50 -36.10 -16.80
C SER A 148 8.75 -37.25 -15.80
N LEU A 149 8.61 -36.98 -14.49
CA LEU A 149 8.86 -37.95 -13.42
C LEU A 149 7.65 -38.84 -13.11
N LEU A 150 6.43 -38.31 -13.21
CA LEU A 150 5.19 -39.01 -12.83
C LEU A 150 4.54 -39.78 -13.99
N GLY A 151 5.01 -39.55 -15.22
CA GLY A 151 4.51 -40.23 -16.42
C GLY A 151 3.23 -39.58 -16.97
N GLN A 152 3.00 -39.76 -18.28
CA GLN A 152 1.97 -39.10 -19.10
C GLN A 152 0.53 -39.58 -18.84
N GLY A 153 0.15 -39.84 -17.60
CA GLY A 153 -1.25 -40.09 -17.25
C GLY A 153 -1.97 -38.75 -17.05
N GLU A 154 -2.69 -38.26 -18.08
CA GLU A 154 -3.51 -37.03 -18.03
C GLU A 154 -4.33 -36.91 -16.75
N ALA A 155 -4.92 -38.01 -16.26
CA ALA A 155 -5.75 -38.01 -15.06
C ALA A 155 -4.97 -37.81 -13.73
N THR A 156 -3.77 -38.37 -13.61
CA THR A 156 -2.91 -38.20 -12.43
C THR A 156 -2.27 -36.81 -12.42
N VAL A 157 -1.79 -36.36 -13.58
CA VAL A 157 -1.18 -35.04 -13.75
C VAL A 157 -2.23 -33.95 -13.46
N ASN A 158 -3.43 -34.03 -14.05
CA ASN A 158 -4.51 -33.06 -13.79
C ASN A 158 -5.04 -33.07 -12.34
N ALA A 159 -5.11 -34.25 -11.69
CA ALA A 159 -5.55 -34.32 -10.29
C ALA A 159 -4.52 -33.73 -9.31
N TRP A 160 -3.23 -33.95 -9.55
CA TRP A 160 -2.16 -33.32 -8.78
C TRP A 160 -2.08 -31.81 -9.05
N TRP A 161 -2.27 -31.38 -10.30
CA TRP A 161 -2.29 -29.96 -10.67
C TRP A 161 -3.50 -29.23 -10.13
N HIS A 162 -4.71 -29.79 -10.07
CA HIS A 162 -5.81 -29.12 -9.38
C HIS A 162 -5.53 -28.86 -7.89
N HIS A 163 -4.77 -29.75 -7.23
CA HIS A 163 -4.29 -29.49 -5.87
C HIS A 163 -3.16 -28.47 -5.83
N LEU A 164 -2.22 -28.48 -6.79
CA LEU A 164 -1.13 -27.51 -6.85
C LEU A 164 -1.59 -26.12 -7.31
N ASP A 165 -2.57 -26.03 -8.19
CA ASP A 165 -3.23 -24.81 -8.66
C ASP A 165 -3.92 -24.11 -7.51
N PHE A 166 -4.61 -24.84 -6.62
CA PHE A 166 -5.11 -24.27 -5.37
C PHE A 166 -3.97 -23.68 -4.51
N PHE A 167 -2.80 -24.32 -4.49
CA PHE A 167 -1.61 -23.78 -3.84
C PHE A 167 -1.01 -22.59 -4.61
N VAL A 168 -0.88 -22.62 -5.94
CA VAL A 168 -0.38 -21.53 -6.78
C VAL A 168 -1.31 -20.31 -6.73
N GLN A 169 -2.62 -20.52 -6.78
CA GLN A 169 -3.66 -19.51 -6.58
C GLN A 169 -3.58 -18.87 -5.18
N SER A 170 -3.24 -19.65 -4.15
CA SER A 170 -2.97 -19.12 -2.80
C SER A 170 -1.68 -18.32 -2.66
N ILE A 171 -0.87 -18.25 -3.74
CA ILE A 171 0.41 -17.54 -3.81
C ILE A 171 0.33 -16.32 -4.74
N GLU A 172 -0.40 -16.39 -5.87
CA GLU A 172 -0.36 -15.37 -6.93
C GLU A 172 -1.55 -14.39 -7.04
N TYR A 173 -2.54 -14.40 -6.15
CA TYR A 173 -3.65 -13.43 -6.18
C TYR A 173 -4.37 -13.45 -7.55
N TYR A 174 -5.03 -14.56 -7.87
CA TYR A 174 -5.83 -14.68 -9.07
C TYR A 174 -7.19 -14.00 -8.89
N GLU A 175 -7.75 -13.42 -9.97
CA GLU A 175 -9.13 -12.95 -10.02
C GLU A 175 -10.01 -14.15 -10.37
N GLY A 176 -10.38 -14.95 -9.36
CA GLY A 176 -11.25 -16.11 -9.56
C GLY A 176 -12.72 -15.70 -9.67
N GLY A 177 -13.37 -16.08 -10.77
CA GLY A 177 -14.80 -15.93 -11.02
C GLY A 177 -15.70 -16.66 -10.00
N GLU A 178 -17.01 -16.63 -10.25
CA GLU A 178 -18.12 -16.94 -9.33
C GLU A 178 -18.15 -18.34 -8.65
N GLU A 179 -17.15 -19.21 -8.85
CA GLU A 179 -17.24 -20.64 -8.53
C GLU A 179 -16.61 -21.09 -7.19
N ALA A 180 -16.25 -20.18 -6.30
CA ALA A 180 -15.85 -20.58 -4.94
C ALA A 180 -17.07 -20.72 -4.02
N ARG A 181 -17.70 -21.92 -4.00
CA ARG A 181 -18.76 -22.28 -3.02
C ARG A 181 -18.29 -23.47 -2.16
N GLY A 182 -18.23 -23.31 -0.83
CA GLY A 182 -17.90 -24.40 0.11
C GLY A 182 -17.21 -23.96 1.42
N LEU A 183 -16.82 -24.94 2.26
CA LEU A 183 -16.18 -24.79 3.59
C LEU A 183 -14.79 -24.10 3.59
N THR A 184 -14.20 -23.89 2.42
CA THR A 184 -12.85 -23.31 2.25
C THR A 184 -12.87 -21.94 1.58
N TYR A 185 -14.05 -21.34 1.40
CA TYR A 185 -14.18 -20.04 0.72
C TYR A 185 -13.35 -18.94 1.36
N TRP A 186 -13.25 -18.91 2.70
CA TRP A 186 -12.45 -17.92 3.42
C TRP A 186 -10.94 -18.00 3.13
N LEU A 187 -10.48 -19.07 2.47
CA LEU A 187 -9.11 -19.24 1.99
C LEU A 187 -8.95 -18.85 0.50
N HIS A 188 -10.05 -18.70 -0.24
CA HIS A 188 -10.03 -18.40 -1.67
C HIS A 188 -9.42 -17.02 -1.97
N ASP A 189 -8.60 -16.93 -3.03
CA ASP A 189 -7.86 -15.74 -3.49
C ASP A 189 -7.06 -14.99 -2.42
N THR A 190 -6.71 -15.67 -1.32
CA THR A 190 -5.95 -15.06 -0.22
C THR A 190 -4.57 -15.67 -0.09
N ILE A 191 -3.66 -14.95 0.57
CA ILE A 191 -2.26 -15.35 0.77
C ILE A 191 -2.06 -16.39 1.89
N TRP A 192 -3.09 -17.18 2.21
CA TRP A 192 -3.11 -18.03 3.40
C TRP A 192 -1.96 -19.05 3.43
N ALA A 193 -1.52 -19.57 2.28
CA ALA A 193 -0.38 -20.49 2.23
C ALA A 193 0.93 -19.81 2.63
N CYS A 194 1.15 -18.56 2.18
CA CYS A 194 2.28 -17.75 2.64
C CYS A 194 2.22 -17.51 4.15
N VAL A 195 1.03 -17.24 4.70
CA VAL A 195 0.84 -17.03 6.15
C VAL A 195 1.04 -18.34 6.93
N LEU A 196 0.57 -19.48 6.43
CA LEU A 196 0.77 -20.79 7.06
C LEU A 196 2.26 -21.17 7.05
N LEU A 197 2.93 -21.00 5.91
CA LEU A 197 4.36 -21.21 5.78
C LEU A 197 5.13 -20.28 6.73
N THR A 198 4.66 -19.05 6.93
CA THR A 198 5.21 -18.13 7.93
C THR A 198 5.10 -18.71 9.34
N ILE A 199 3.95 -19.27 9.72
CA ILE A 199 3.77 -19.90 11.03
C ILE A 199 4.73 -21.08 11.21
N VAL A 200 4.83 -21.96 10.22
CA VAL A 200 5.71 -23.13 10.29
C VAL A 200 7.18 -22.72 10.36
N VAL A 201 7.66 -21.91 9.42
CA VAL A 201 9.06 -21.50 9.33
C VAL A 201 9.47 -20.70 10.56
N ASN A 202 8.71 -19.68 10.94
CA ASN A 202 9.08 -18.83 12.08
C ASN A 202 8.86 -19.56 13.42
N GLY A 203 7.93 -20.52 13.49
CA GLY A 203 7.75 -21.41 14.63
C GLY A 203 9.00 -22.28 14.86
N LEU A 204 9.50 -22.91 13.79
CA LEU A 204 10.74 -23.68 13.83
C LEU A 204 11.94 -22.80 14.20
N LEU A 205 12.07 -21.63 13.58
CA LEU A 205 13.15 -20.68 13.91
C LEU A 205 13.08 -20.19 15.36
N TRP A 206 11.87 -20.00 15.91
CA TRP A 206 11.66 -19.62 17.31
C TRP A 206 12.14 -20.71 18.28
N ILE A 207 11.90 -21.98 17.96
CA ILE A 207 12.35 -23.15 18.73
C ILE A 207 13.88 -23.28 18.64
N VAL A 208 14.42 -23.27 17.41
CA VAL A 208 15.81 -23.66 17.11
C VAL A 208 16.82 -22.52 17.36
N VAL A 209 16.41 -21.25 17.23
CA VAL A 209 17.33 -20.10 17.27
C VAL A 209 16.94 -19.10 18.38
N PRO A 210 17.41 -19.29 19.62
CA PRO A 210 17.01 -18.46 20.77
C PRO A 210 17.21 -16.96 20.59
N ARG A 211 18.29 -16.55 19.90
CA ARG A 211 18.62 -15.14 19.63
C ARG A 211 17.60 -14.41 18.72
N TRP A 212 16.70 -15.13 18.04
CA TRP A 212 15.69 -14.55 17.16
C TRP A 212 14.27 -14.68 17.73
N ARG A 213 14.12 -15.08 18.99
CA ARG A 213 12.81 -15.38 19.58
C ARG A 213 11.86 -14.19 19.57
N ASN A 214 12.34 -12.98 19.85
CA ASN A 214 11.45 -11.81 19.87
C ASN A 214 10.93 -11.47 18.47
N ALA A 215 11.80 -11.55 17.47
CA ALA A 215 11.40 -11.32 16.08
C ALA A 215 10.39 -12.36 15.60
N ASN A 216 10.70 -13.66 15.78
CA ASN A 216 9.79 -14.72 15.39
C ASN A 216 8.48 -14.66 16.18
N ALA A 217 8.49 -14.34 17.47
CA ALA A 217 7.28 -14.23 18.27
C ALA A 217 6.33 -13.14 17.75
N LEU A 218 6.87 -11.97 17.35
CA LEU A 218 6.04 -10.92 16.75
C LEU A 218 5.53 -11.34 15.37
N ILE A 219 6.36 -11.95 14.52
CA ILE A 219 5.95 -12.45 13.20
C ILE A 219 4.82 -13.49 13.34
N LEU A 220 4.97 -14.43 14.27
CA LEU A 220 3.97 -15.46 14.57
C LEU A 220 2.68 -14.83 15.12
N LEU A 221 2.77 -13.88 16.03
CA LEU A 221 1.61 -13.18 16.57
C LEU A 221 0.80 -12.50 15.47
N LEU A 222 1.48 -11.83 14.53
CA LEU A 222 0.80 -11.19 13.40
C LEU A 222 0.20 -12.23 12.44
N ALA A 223 0.92 -13.32 12.13
CA ALA A 223 0.43 -14.37 11.25
C ALA A 223 -0.80 -15.11 11.83
N VAL A 224 -0.79 -15.41 13.14
CA VAL A 224 -1.94 -15.98 13.85
C VAL A 224 -3.09 -14.98 13.89
N GLY A 225 -2.79 -13.69 14.12
CA GLY A 225 -3.78 -12.61 14.04
C GLY A 225 -4.46 -12.58 12.67
N TRP A 226 -3.69 -12.73 11.59
CA TRP A 226 -4.23 -12.78 10.23
C TRP A 226 -5.21 -13.95 10.04
N PHE A 227 -4.84 -15.16 10.44
CA PHE A 227 -5.75 -16.32 10.36
C PHE A 227 -7.00 -16.14 11.22
N ALA A 228 -6.84 -15.63 12.45
CA ALA A 228 -7.97 -15.38 13.34
C ALA A 228 -8.94 -14.36 12.73
N GLY A 229 -8.44 -13.29 12.11
CA GLY A 229 -9.25 -12.31 11.41
C GLY A 229 -10.05 -12.92 10.26
N MET A 230 -9.38 -13.68 9.38
CA MET A 230 -10.05 -14.36 8.27
C MET A 230 -11.10 -15.36 8.75
N TYR A 231 -10.76 -16.23 9.69
CA TYR A 231 -11.67 -17.26 10.20
C TYR A 231 -12.87 -16.65 10.95
N ILE A 232 -12.65 -15.69 11.85
CA ILE A 232 -13.74 -15.11 12.64
C ILE A 232 -14.66 -14.26 11.75
N LEU A 233 -14.11 -13.38 10.91
CA LEU A 233 -14.93 -12.41 10.18
C LEU A 233 -15.57 -13.02 8.93
N ILE A 234 -14.82 -13.84 8.18
CA ILE A 234 -15.29 -14.35 6.89
C ILE A 234 -16.02 -15.68 7.07
N GLU A 235 -15.45 -16.63 7.82
CA GLU A 235 -16.06 -17.95 7.99
C GLU A 235 -17.18 -17.91 9.05
N LEU A 236 -16.89 -17.49 10.29
CA LEU A 236 -17.88 -17.54 11.38
C LEU A 236 -18.98 -16.49 11.25
N LEU A 237 -18.62 -15.26 10.87
CA LEU A 237 -19.57 -14.14 10.80
C LEU A 237 -20.08 -13.85 9.38
N SER A 238 -19.52 -14.49 8.34
CA SER A 238 -19.93 -14.29 6.94
C SER A 238 -19.91 -12.81 6.49
N LEU A 239 -19.02 -11.99 7.06
CA LEU A 239 -18.88 -10.57 6.75
C LEU A 239 -18.06 -10.40 5.46
N ARG A 240 -18.74 -10.19 4.34
CA ARG A 240 -18.10 -10.03 3.02
C ARG A 240 -18.12 -8.59 2.55
N MET A 241 -16.93 -8.00 2.43
CA MET A 241 -16.72 -6.64 1.95
C MET A 241 -16.61 -6.60 0.43
N ASN A 242 -15.88 -7.56 -0.16
CA ASN A 242 -15.55 -7.62 -1.57
C ASN A 242 -16.00 -8.95 -2.20
N PRO A 243 -17.30 -9.19 -2.43
CA PRO A 243 -17.73 -10.35 -3.23
C PRO A 243 -16.97 -10.37 -4.57
N HIS A 244 -16.50 -11.55 -4.99
CA HIS A 244 -15.65 -11.79 -6.19
C HIS A 244 -14.18 -11.33 -6.10
N ARG A 245 -13.72 -10.74 -4.99
CA ARG A 245 -12.29 -10.46 -4.75
C ARG A 245 -11.85 -10.96 -3.38
N ALA A 246 -10.54 -11.05 -3.17
CA ALA A 246 -9.98 -11.52 -1.90
C ALA A 246 -10.41 -10.67 -0.70
N GLU A 247 -10.87 -11.33 0.37
CA GLU A 247 -11.29 -10.71 1.64
C GLU A 247 -10.12 -10.42 2.60
N THR A 248 -8.92 -10.13 2.04
CA THR A 248 -7.67 -9.94 2.80
C THR A 248 -7.75 -8.85 3.88
N TRP A 249 -8.71 -7.92 3.78
CA TRP A 249 -8.94 -6.90 4.80
C TRP A 249 -9.21 -7.51 6.18
N ALA A 250 -9.87 -8.67 6.25
CA ALA A 250 -10.19 -9.33 7.50
C ALA A 250 -8.92 -9.86 8.19
N GLY A 251 -8.03 -10.47 7.41
CA GLY A 251 -6.71 -10.89 7.91
C GLY A 251 -5.84 -9.70 8.33
N VAL A 252 -5.81 -8.62 7.54
CA VAL A 252 -5.09 -7.40 7.91
C VAL A 252 -5.66 -6.75 9.18
N LEU A 253 -6.98 -6.76 9.37
CA LEU A 253 -7.62 -6.32 10.61
C LEU A 253 -7.19 -7.20 11.79
N GLY A 254 -7.15 -8.52 11.62
CA GLY A 254 -6.62 -9.43 12.61
C GLY A 254 -5.15 -9.13 12.99
N MET A 255 -4.30 -8.81 12.01
CA MET A 255 -2.92 -8.34 12.26
C MET A 255 -2.89 -7.01 13.02
N GLN A 256 -3.76 -6.06 12.66
CA GLN A 256 -3.84 -4.75 13.32
C GLN A 256 -4.24 -4.90 14.79
N VAL A 257 -5.22 -5.75 15.10
CA VAL A 257 -5.64 -6.07 16.47
C VAL A 257 -4.50 -6.74 17.23
N ALA A 258 -3.83 -7.72 16.62
CA ALA A 258 -2.69 -8.39 17.23
C ALA A 258 -1.52 -7.43 17.53
N LEU A 259 -1.22 -6.50 16.62
CA LEU A 259 -0.18 -5.48 16.80
C LEU A 259 -0.54 -4.48 17.91
N VAL A 260 -1.79 -4.03 17.97
CA VAL A 260 -2.28 -3.15 19.04
C VAL A 260 -2.28 -3.87 20.39
N GLY A 261 -2.73 -5.13 20.42
CA GLY A 261 -2.66 -5.99 21.60
C GLY A 261 -1.23 -6.19 22.08
N TYR A 262 -0.28 -6.38 21.15
CA TYR A 262 1.15 -6.41 21.46
C TYR A 262 1.60 -5.10 22.13
N PHE A 263 1.27 -3.94 21.55
CA PHE A 263 1.63 -2.66 22.17
C PHE A 263 1.04 -2.48 23.56
N ILE A 264 -0.23 -2.83 23.78
CA ILE A 264 -0.87 -2.75 25.10
C ILE A 264 -0.16 -3.70 26.09
N SER A 265 0.08 -4.96 25.69
CA SER A 265 0.73 -5.96 26.55
C SER A 265 2.14 -5.56 26.98
N GLN A 266 2.88 -4.89 26.09
CA GLN A 266 4.23 -4.40 26.34
C GLN A 266 4.24 -2.99 26.95
N ARG A 267 3.06 -2.42 27.28
CA ARG A 267 2.89 -1.01 27.69
C ARG A 267 3.53 -0.01 26.73
N HIS A 268 3.66 -0.37 25.46
CA HIS A 268 4.35 0.40 24.44
C HIS A 268 3.43 1.49 23.86
N TRP A 269 3.19 2.53 24.65
CA TRP A 269 2.18 3.55 24.36
C TRP A 269 2.51 4.44 23.17
N VAL A 270 3.80 4.61 22.82
CA VAL A 270 4.17 5.26 21.54
C VAL A 270 3.66 4.48 20.34
N GLY A 271 3.78 3.14 20.39
CA GLY A 271 3.29 2.25 19.34
C GLY A 271 1.78 2.29 19.22
N PHE A 272 1.08 2.18 20.35
CA PHE A 272 -0.36 2.34 20.41
C PHE A 272 -0.80 3.69 19.82
N MET A 273 -0.19 4.80 20.27
CA MET A 273 -0.53 6.15 19.82
C MET A 273 -0.31 6.31 18.32
N LEU A 274 0.86 5.95 17.79
CA LEU A 274 1.13 6.12 16.36
C LEU A 274 0.22 5.22 15.51
N ALA A 275 -0.03 3.97 15.92
CA ALA A 275 -0.98 3.11 15.23
C ALA A 275 -2.39 3.71 15.20
N SER A 276 -2.88 4.25 16.32
CA SER A 276 -4.21 4.90 16.38
C SER A 276 -4.28 6.18 15.54
N TYR A 277 -3.25 7.03 15.59
CA TYR A 277 -3.19 8.26 14.78
C TYR A 277 -3.11 7.94 13.28
N GLY A 278 -2.28 6.95 12.91
CA GLY A 278 -2.20 6.43 11.55
C GLY A 278 -3.57 5.94 11.10
N PHE A 279 -4.20 5.08 11.90
CA PHE A 279 -5.49 4.49 11.58
C PHE A 279 -6.56 5.55 11.32
N ILE A 280 -6.83 6.45 12.26
CA ILE A 280 -7.92 7.42 12.07
C ILE A 280 -7.65 8.37 10.89
N ALA A 281 -6.39 8.74 10.65
CA ALA A 281 -6.03 9.60 9.54
C ALA A 281 -6.18 8.90 8.18
N GLY A 282 -5.75 7.65 8.08
CA GLY A 282 -5.96 6.85 6.88
C GLY A 282 -7.45 6.58 6.62
N ALA A 283 -8.20 6.33 7.68
CA ALA A 283 -9.63 6.04 7.61
C ALA A 283 -10.43 7.24 7.08
N ILE A 284 -10.24 8.42 7.69
CA ILE A 284 -10.86 9.67 7.20
C ILE A 284 -10.34 10.00 5.80
N GLY A 285 -9.04 9.86 5.58
CA GLY A 285 -8.39 10.22 4.32
C GLY A 285 -8.93 9.44 3.12
N PHE A 286 -9.16 8.14 3.29
CA PHE A 286 -9.70 7.33 2.19
C PHE A 286 -11.16 7.69 1.89
N SER A 287 -12.03 7.75 2.91
CA SER A 287 -13.44 8.10 2.69
C SER A 287 -13.62 9.50 2.10
N VAL A 288 -12.83 10.48 2.55
CA VAL A 288 -12.84 11.85 1.98
C VAL A 288 -12.26 11.87 0.57
N GLY A 289 -11.15 11.19 0.33
CA GLY A 289 -10.58 11.06 -1.01
C GLY A 289 -11.58 10.47 -1.99
N ASP A 290 -12.25 9.39 -1.59
CA ASP A 290 -13.29 8.73 -2.38
C ASP A 290 -14.46 9.65 -2.65
N PHE A 291 -14.94 10.40 -1.65
CA PHE A 291 -15.98 11.41 -1.88
C PHE A 291 -15.58 12.43 -2.96
N ILE A 292 -14.34 12.93 -2.93
CA ILE A 292 -13.84 13.81 -4.01
C ILE A 292 -13.85 13.10 -5.36
N GLN A 293 -13.46 11.82 -5.41
CA GLN A 293 -13.57 11.05 -6.65
C GLN A 293 -15.01 10.96 -7.13
N MET A 294 -15.96 10.72 -6.23
CA MET A 294 -17.38 10.60 -6.54
C MET A 294 -17.91 11.88 -7.18
N THR A 295 -17.47 13.06 -6.70
CA THR A 295 -17.87 14.34 -7.30
C THR A 295 -17.42 14.48 -8.76
N GLY A 296 -16.34 13.81 -9.16
CA GLY A 296 -15.88 13.74 -10.55
C GLY A 296 -16.69 12.81 -11.46
N ASN A 297 -17.29 11.77 -10.87
CA ASN A 297 -18.20 10.85 -11.55
C ASN A 297 -19.66 11.34 -11.60
N ALA A 298 -19.98 12.37 -10.81
CA ALA A 298 -21.30 12.98 -10.76
C ALA A 298 -21.51 13.99 -11.91
N LYS A 299 -22.75 14.06 -12.43
CA LYS A 299 -23.21 15.14 -13.31
C LYS A 299 -23.78 16.27 -12.47
N TRP A 300 -22.94 17.21 -12.04
CA TRP A 300 -23.39 18.34 -11.22
C TRP A 300 -22.52 19.57 -11.43
N GLY A 301 -23.16 20.74 -11.35
CA GLY A 301 -22.49 22.04 -11.39
C GLY A 301 -21.42 22.17 -12.50
N PRO A 302 -20.28 22.84 -12.21
CA PRO A 302 -19.20 23.02 -13.18
C PRO A 302 -18.59 21.72 -13.71
N ILE A 303 -18.60 20.64 -12.92
CA ILE A 303 -18.06 19.33 -13.34
C ILE A 303 -18.96 18.72 -14.42
N GLY A 304 -20.28 18.87 -14.32
CA GLY A 304 -21.22 18.48 -15.36
C GLY A 304 -21.10 19.32 -16.64
N GLU A 305 -20.69 20.59 -16.51
CA GLU A 305 -20.64 21.56 -17.61
C GLU A 305 -19.34 21.50 -18.44
N TYR A 306 -18.19 21.25 -17.82
CA TYR A 306 -16.89 21.30 -18.49
C TYR A 306 -16.28 19.90 -18.69
N ALA A 307 -16.12 19.49 -19.96
CA ALA A 307 -15.57 18.18 -20.33
C ALA A 307 -14.18 17.92 -19.71
N TRP A 308 -13.30 18.93 -19.67
CA TRP A 308 -11.96 18.80 -19.10
C TRP A 308 -11.95 18.50 -17.60
N LEU A 309 -12.99 18.92 -16.86
CA LEU A 309 -13.13 18.57 -15.45
C LEU A 309 -13.51 17.10 -15.31
N GLN A 310 -14.38 16.57 -16.17
CA GLN A 310 -14.77 15.15 -16.14
C GLN A 310 -13.60 14.19 -16.43
N GLU A 311 -12.60 14.65 -17.18
CA GLU A 311 -11.40 13.89 -17.55
C GLU A 311 -10.20 14.16 -16.61
N PHE A 312 -10.40 14.85 -15.49
CA PHE A 312 -9.31 15.34 -14.63
C PHE A 312 -8.48 14.24 -13.93
N GLY A 313 -8.90 12.98 -13.97
CA GLY A 313 -8.19 11.85 -13.34
C GLY A 313 -8.47 11.75 -11.84
N TYR A 314 -9.74 11.86 -11.45
CA TYR A 314 -10.21 11.84 -10.07
C TYR A 314 -9.77 10.62 -9.24
N TRP A 315 -9.55 9.48 -9.88
CA TRP A 315 -9.01 8.29 -9.22
C TRP A 315 -7.64 8.56 -8.59
N THR A 316 -6.71 9.09 -9.38
CA THR A 316 -5.36 9.44 -8.88
C THR A 316 -5.43 10.53 -7.82
N VAL A 317 -6.33 11.50 -7.99
CA VAL A 317 -6.54 12.57 -6.99
C VAL A 317 -6.98 11.99 -5.65
N MET A 318 -7.92 11.04 -5.66
CA MET A 318 -8.36 10.35 -4.45
C MET A 318 -7.20 9.62 -3.78
N GLU A 319 -6.37 8.90 -4.54
CA GLU A 319 -5.24 8.16 -3.99
C GLU A 319 -4.19 9.11 -3.40
N GLN A 320 -3.93 10.23 -4.07
CA GLN A 320 -3.04 11.28 -3.56
C GLN A 320 -3.59 11.96 -2.32
N LEU A 321 -4.90 12.25 -2.26
CA LEU A 321 -5.54 12.80 -1.07
C LEU A 321 -5.45 11.82 0.10
N PHE A 322 -5.77 10.56 -0.13
CA PHE A 322 -5.63 9.50 0.87
C PHE A 322 -4.19 9.44 1.40
N GLY A 323 -3.19 9.46 0.51
CA GLY A 323 -1.78 9.59 0.86
C GLY A 323 -1.51 10.83 1.73
N CYS A 324 -1.97 12.02 1.32
CA CYS A 324 -1.80 13.26 2.07
C CYS A 324 -2.31 13.13 3.52
N PHE A 325 -3.51 12.59 3.73
CA PHE A 325 -4.08 12.40 5.07
C PHE A 325 -3.25 11.45 5.92
N MET A 326 -2.76 10.33 5.37
CA MET A 326 -1.88 9.41 6.09
C MET A 326 -0.57 10.10 6.52
N GLY A 327 0.02 10.89 5.63
CA GLY A 327 1.23 11.67 5.89
C GLY A 327 1.04 12.70 6.98
N PHE A 328 -0.06 13.44 6.89
CA PHE A 328 -0.48 14.43 7.85
C PHE A 328 -0.67 13.80 9.24
N GLY A 329 -1.49 12.75 9.34
CA GLY A 329 -1.78 12.10 10.62
C GLY A 329 -0.55 11.51 11.28
N THR A 330 0.31 10.85 10.50
CA THR A 330 1.59 10.34 10.98
C THR A 330 2.48 11.48 11.48
N ALA A 331 2.60 12.57 10.72
CA ALA A 331 3.40 13.72 11.12
C ALA A 331 2.88 14.40 12.39
N VAL A 332 1.55 14.50 12.60
CA VAL A 332 0.97 15.00 13.85
C VAL A 332 1.40 14.14 15.05
N GLY A 333 1.36 12.81 14.89
CA GLY A 333 1.86 11.88 15.90
C GLY A 333 3.35 12.09 16.21
N LEU A 334 4.17 12.24 15.17
CA LEU A 334 5.62 12.48 15.32
C LEU A 334 5.94 13.83 15.97
N ILE A 335 5.22 14.89 15.62
CA ILE A 335 5.38 16.22 16.24
C ILE A 335 5.14 16.12 17.75
N ARG A 336 4.17 15.32 18.19
CA ARG A 336 3.93 15.06 19.62
C ARG A 336 5.12 14.35 20.27
N LEU A 337 5.72 13.37 19.61
CA LEU A 337 6.93 12.68 20.11
C LEU A 337 8.12 13.64 20.25
N VAL A 338 8.33 14.50 19.26
CA VAL A 338 9.42 15.49 19.28
C VAL A 338 9.17 16.53 20.38
N ASN A 339 7.98 17.14 20.42
CA ASN A 339 7.68 18.23 21.35
C ASN A 339 7.67 17.80 22.82
N LYS A 340 7.21 16.56 23.12
CA LYS A 340 7.22 16.04 24.49
C LYS A 340 8.58 15.46 24.92
N GLY A 341 9.53 15.29 23.99
CA GLY A 341 10.84 14.74 24.33
C GLY A 341 10.84 13.22 24.49
N LEU A 342 10.45 12.49 23.44
CA LEU A 342 10.64 11.03 23.38
C LEU A 342 12.11 10.66 23.59
N ALA A 343 12.37 9.79 24.56
CA ALA A 343 13.73 9.32 24.83
C ALA A 343 14.33 8.61 23.61
N PRO A 344 15.60 8.89 23.26
CA PRO A 344 16.28 8.17 22.19
C PRO A 344 16.28 6.65 22.45
N PRO A 345 16.08 5.83 21.42
CA PRO A 345 16.17 4.38 21.56
C PRO A 345 17.61 3.93 21.84
N GLU A 346 17.77 2.77 22.48
CA GLU A 346 19.09 2.20 22.77
C GLU A 346 19.84 1.80 21.49
N GLU A 347 21.06 2.31 21.33
CA GLU A 347 22.02 1.96 20.28
C GLU A 347 23.05 0.95 20.81
N ASP A 348 22.55 -0.17 21.32
CA ASP A 348 23.30 -1.21 22.04
C ASP A 348 24.28 -2.04 21.21
N THR A 349 24.22 -1.94 19.89
CA THR A 349 25.01 -2.74 18.95
C THR A 349 25.53 -1.89 17.79
N ALA A 350 26.58 -2.36 17.13
CA ALA A 350 27.17 -1.65 16.00
C ALA A 350 26.13 -1.43 14.88
N SER A 351 26.12 -0.22 14.31
CA SER A 351 25.04 0.22 13.42
C SER A 351 24.87 -0.62 12.15
N LYS A 352 25.95 -1.26 11.68
CA LYS A 352 26.12 -1.61 10.26
C LYS A 352 25.16 -2.65 9.68
N SER A 353 24.79 -3.72 10.40
CA SER A 353 24.13 -4.87 9.76
C SER A 353 22.70 -4.60 9.30
N ILE A 354 21.86 -4.04 10.17
CA ILE A 354 20.46 -3.75 9.82
C ILE A 354 20.33 -2.52 8.93
N ASP A 355 21.24 -1.55 9.03
CA ASP A 355 21.27 -0.41 8.11
C ASP A 355 21.51 -0.92 6.68
N LEU A 356 22.51 -1.77 6.49
CA LEU A 356 22.83 -2.36 5.17
C LEU A 356 21.69 -3.23 4.66
N PHE A 357 21.03 -4.00 5.54
CA PHE A 357 19.86 -4.79 5.17
C PHE A 357 18.70 -3.92 4.71
N GLY A 358 18.39 -2.85 5.45
CA GLY A 358 17.33 -1.91 5.10
C GLY A 358 17.61 -1.19 3.77
N LEU A 359 18.86 -0.76 3.54
CA LEU A 359 19.28 -0.19 2.26
C LEU A 359 19.20 -1.19 1.12
N PHE A 360 19.69 -2.41 1.32
CA PHE A 360 19.58 -3.48 0.33
C PHE A 360 18.14 -3.78 -0.01
N PHE A 361 17.24 -3.84 0.98
CA PHE A 361 15.83 -4.09 0.75
C PHE A 361 15.16 -2.98 -0.06
N VAL A 362 15.29 -1.72 0.39
CA VAL A 362 14.61 -0.57 -0.21
C VAL A 362 15.12 -0.28 -1.60
N PHE A 363 16.44 -0.34 -1.83
CA PHE A 363 17.02 -0.07 -3.14
C PHE A 363 17.21 -1.32 -4.00
N GLY A 364 17.08 -2.53 -3.46
CA GLY A 364 17.25 -3.78 -4.20
C GLY A 364 15.90 -4.42 -4.53
N PRO A 365 15.46 -5.45 -3.77
CA PRO A 365 14.23 -6.18 -4.04
C PRO A 365 13.00 -5.28 -4.25
N LEU A 366 12.80 -4.26 -3.41
CA LEU A 366 11.65 -3.36 -3.55
C LEU A 366 11.61 -2.70 -4.94
N LEU A 367 12.75 -2.18 -5.41
CA LEU A 367 12.79 -1.50 -6.70
C LEU A 367 12.69 -2.49 -7.86
N VAL A 368 13.46 -3.58 -7.80
CA VAL A 368 13.49 -4.61 -8.85
C VAL A 368 12.10 -5.21 -9.06
N PHE A 369 11.37 -5.53 -7.99
CA PHE A 369 10.05 -6.13 -8.12
C PHE A 369 9.00 -5.15 -8.62
N ASN A 370 9.07 -3.87 -8.25
CA ASN A 370 8.14 -2.88 -8.78
C ASN A 370 8.44 -2.57 -10.25
N PHE A 371 9.71 -2.57 -10.68
CA PHE A 371 10.09 -2.32 -12.08
C PHE A 371 9.47 -3.32 -13.09
N ARG A 372 9.07 -4.51 -12.63
CA ARG A 372 8.35 -5.49 -13.47
C ARG A 372 7.05 -4.94 -14.04
N LYS A 373 6.37 -4.02 -13.35
CA LYS A 373 5.07 -3.51 -13.83
C LYS A 373 5.21 -2.61 -15.06
N PRO A 374 6.01 -1.52 -15.05
CA PRO A 374 6.27 -0.75 -16.26
C PRO A 374 6.73 -1.62 -17.43
N PHE A 375 7.62 -2.57 -17.15
CA PHE A 375 8.12 -3.51 -18.16
C PHE A 375 7.02 -4.37 -18.78
N ARG A 376 6.11 -4.93 -17.97
CA ARG A 376 4.94 -5.67 -18.44
C ARG A 376 4.01 -4.80 -19.27
N THR A 377 3.71 -3.58 -18.80
CA THR A 377 2.87 -2.62 -19.52
C THR A 377 3.47 -2.23 -20.88
N TRP A 378 4.79 -2.14 -21.00
CA TRP A 378 5.44 -1.88 -22.30
C TRP A 378 5.32 -3.04 -23.29
N MET A 379 5.34 -4.29 -22.81
CA MET A 379 5.09 -5.46 -23.66
C MET A 379 3.62 -5.51 -24.09
N GLU A 380 2.68 -5.30 -23.15
CA GLU A 380 1.23 -5.30 -23.43
C GLU A 380 0.79 -4.22 -24.43
N HIS A 381 1.58 -3.16 -24.60
CA HIS A 381 1.32 -2.07 -25.55
C HIS A 381 2.25 -2.07 -26.77
N ASP A 382 2.92 -3.19 -27.07
CA ASP A 382 3.85 -3.34 -28.19
C ASP A 382 4.94 -2.24 -28.25
N SER A 383 5.24 -1.62 -27.11
CA SER A 383 6.22 -0.53 -27.01
C SER A 383 7.66 -1.08 -26.99
N ILE A 384 7.83 -2.34 -26.62
CA ILE A 384 9.09 -3.09 -26.64
C ILE A 384 8.78 -4.50 -27.16
N SER A 385 9.66 -5.03 -28.01
CA SER A 385 9.53 -6.41 -28.49
C SER A 385 9.72 -7.43 -27.37
N ASP A 386 8.93 -8.51 -27.41
CA ASP A 386 9.06 -9.67 -26.52
C ASP A 386 10.42 -10.39 -26.64
N VAL A 387 11.19 -10.08 -27.69
CA VAL A 387 12.49 -10.68 -27.99
C VAL A 387 13.52 -9.60 -28.28
N LEU A 388 14.69 -9.72 -27.64
CA LEU A 388 15.87 -8.90 -27.94
C LEU A 388 16.97 -9.77 -28.56
N PHE A 389 17.33 -9.51 -29.81
CA PHE A 389 18.38 -10.23 -30.54
C PHE A 389 18.27 -11.77 -30.51
N THR A 390 17.04 -12.33 -30.41
CA THR A 390 16.66 -13.76 -30.22
C THR A 390 16.40 -14.24 -28.79
N PHE A 391 16.71 -13.46 -27.75
CA PHE A 391 16.43 -13.83 -26.36
C PHE A 391 15.08 -13.29 -25.86
N PRO A 392 14.29 -14.08 -25.12
CA PRO A 392 13.09 -13.56 -24.45
C PRO A 392 13.45 -12.37 -23.55
N ILE A 393 12.74 -11.26 -23.72
CA ILE A 393 13.06 -10.00 -23.04
C ILE A 393 13.00 -10.15 -21.50
N ASN A 394 12.17 -11.06 -20.98
CA ASN A 394 12.11 -11.41 -19.56
C ASN A 394 13.46 -11.93 -19.02
N ASN A 395 14.19 -12.74 -19.80
CA ASN A 395 15.50 -13.25 -19.40
C ASN A 395 16.55 -12.14 -19.37
N VAL A 396 16.45 -11.20 -20.32
CA VAL A 396 17.30 -10.01 -20.37
C VAL A 396 17.02 -9.10 -19.17
N ALA A 397 15.76 -8.85 -18.84
CA ALA A 397 15.36 -8.08 -17.66
C ALA A 397 15.84 -8.72 -16.35
N PHE A 398 15.79 -10.06 -16.25
CA PHE A 398 16.36 -10.79 -15.13
C PHE A 398 17.88 -10.60 -15.02
N PHE A 399 18.62 -10.71 -16.12
CA PHE A 399 20.06 -10.47 -16.16
C PHE A 399 20.41 -9.05 -15.68
N PHE A 400 19.74 -8.02 -16.20
CA PHE A 400 19.99 -6.64 -15.76
C PHE A 400 19.60 -6.42 -14.29
N SER A 401 18.53 -7.04 -13.81
CA SER A 401 18.16 -7.02 -12.40
C SER A 401 19.24 -7.65 -11.51
N PHE A 402 19.83 -8.76 -11.95
CA PHE A 402 20.93 -9.42 -11.25
C PHE A 402 22.19 -8.55 -11.21
N VAL A 403 22.59 -7.98 -12.36
CA VAL A 403 23.72 -7.04 -12.45
C VAL A 403 23.50 -5.82 -11.55
N TYR A 404 22.29 -5.26 -11.54
CA TYR A 404 21.92 -4.15 -10.66
C TYR A 404 22.10 -4.51 -9.18
N LEU A 405 21.62 -5.68 -8.75
CA LEU A 405 21.79 -6.14 -7.37
C LEU A 405 23.26 -6.36 -7.01
N LEU A 406 24.08 -6.87 -7.93
CA LEU A 406 25.53 -7.00 -7.71
C LEU A 406 26.22 -5.64 -7.55
N VAL A 407 25.86 -4.66 -8.39
CA VAL A 407 26.38 -3.29 -8.26
C VAL A 407 25.96 -2.69 -6.93
N LEU A 408 24.70 -2.85 -6.52
CA LEU A 408 24.20 -2.41 -5.23
C LEU A 408 24.98 -3.05 -4.07
N LEU A 409 25.22 -4.36 -4.10
CA LEU A 409 26.02 -5.05 -3.08
C LEU A 409 27.47 -4.53 -3.02
N CYS A 410 28.08 -4.26 -4.18
CA CYS A 410 29.42 -3.66 -4.26
C CYS A 410 29.43 -2.25 -3.63
N MET A 411 28.44 -1.42 -3.95
CA MET A 411 28.28 -0.10 -3.36
C MET A 411 28.10 -0.17 -1.85
N LEU A 412 27.18 -1.01 -1.36
CA LEU A 412 26.94 -1.21 0.08
C LEU A 412 28.19 -1.71 0.82
N SER A 413 28.99 -2.57 0.19
CA SER A 413 30.28 -3.02 0.73
C SER A 413 31.28 -1.86 0.85
N LYS A 414 31.40 -1.01 -0.17
CA LYS A 414 32.25 0.21 -0.12
C LYS A 414 31.73 1.23 0.90
N MET A 415 30.40 1.38 1.04
CA MET A 415 29.79 2.26 2.06
C MET A 415 30.17 1.79 3.47
N ARG A 416 30.13 0.47 3.71
CA ARG A 416 30.53 -0.13 4.99
C ARG A 416 31.98 0.19 5.38
N LYS A 417 32.85 0.29 4.37
CA LYS A 417 34.28 0.64 4.50
C LYS A 417 34.55 2.15 4.50
N ARG A 418 33.52 2.99 4.29
CA ARG A 418 33.63 4.46 4.15
C ARG A 418 34.53 4.92 2.99
N GLU A 419 34.57 4.13 1.92
CA GLU A 419 35.40 4.39 0.73
C GLU A 419 34.67 5.20 -0.35
N LEU A 420 33.35 5.41 -0.21
CA LEU A 420 32.53 6.11 -1.19
C LEU A 420 32.54 7.63 -0.95
N ALA A 421 33.24 8.36 -1.81
CA ALA A 421 33.31 9.82 -1.78
C ALA A 421 31.95 10.52 -1.94
N LEU A 422 30.99 9.87 -2.62
CA LEU A 422 29.64 10.42 -2.85
C LEU A 422 28.78 10.46 -1.57
N VAL A 423 29.13 9.66 -0.54
CA VAL A 423 28.33 9.58 0.69
C VAL A 423 28.74 10.73 1.62
N PRO A 424 27.81 11.62 2.02
CA PRO A 424 28.12 12.71 2.92
C PRO A 424 28.67 12.20 4.26
N ALA A 425 29.61 12.96 4.84
CA ALA A 425 30.20 12.62 6.13
C ALA A 425 29.19 12.76 7.28
N SER A 426 28.26 13.70 7.19
CA SER A 426 27.27 13.96 8.23
C SER A 426 26.04 13.06 8.13
N HIS A 427 25.44 12.74 9.27
CA HIS A 427 24.24 11.91 9.31
C HIS A 427 23.02 12.58 8.68
N LEU A 428 22.89 13.91 8.79
CA LEU A 428 21.84 14.65 8.09
C LEU A 428 22.04 14.54 6.57
N GLY A 429 23.25 14.76 6.08
CA GLY A 429 23.56 14.63 4.66
C GLY A 429 23.28 13.23 4.12
N GLN A 430 23.62 12.19 4.88
CA GLN A 430 23.27 10.80 4.54
C GLN A 430 21.74 10.62 4.46
N ALA A 431 20.98 11.11 5.44
CA ALA A 431 19.53 11.03 5.43
C ALA A 431 18.91 11.80 4.24
N GLN A 432 19.44 12.99 3.92
CA GLN A 432 19.03 13.78 2.75
C GLN A 432 19.31 13.04 1.45
N LEU A 433 20.49 12.42 1.31
CA LEU A 433 20.84 11.62 0.14
C LEU A 433 19.87 10.44 -0.01
N LEU A 434 19.58 9.70 1.06
CA LEU A 434 18.65 8.57 1.01
C LEU A 434 17.23 9.01 0.64
N ALA A 435 16.76 10.13 1.22
CA ALA A 435 15.47 10.71 0.88
C ALA A 435 15.40 11.17 -0.59
N PHE A 436 16.46 11.79 -1.09
CA PHE A 436 16.56 12.14 -2.51
C PHE A 436 16.49 10.90 -3.40
N LEU A 437 17.34 9.90 -3.14
CA LEU A 437 17.44 8.70 -3.97
C LEU A 437 16.12 7.92 -4.05
N VAL A 438 15.43 7.73 -2.92
CA VAL A 438 14.15 6.99 -2.93
C VAL A 438 13.05 7.77 -3.65
N ASN A 439 12.95 9.09 -3.45
CA ASN A 439 11.95 9.90 -4.12
C ASN A 439 12.19 9.97 -5.64
N ILE A 440 13.46 10.10 -6.06
CA ILE A 440 13.81 10.08 -7.49
C ILE A 440 13.61 8.70 -8.10
N ALA A 441 13.96 7.61 -7.42
CA ALA A 441 13.73 6.26 -7.93
C ALA A 441 12.24 6.00 -8.17
N VAL A 442 11.37 6.41 -7.23
CA VAL A 442 9.92 6.26 -7.36
C VAL A 442 9.36 7.19 -8.44
N LEU A 443 9.84 8.44 -8.55
CA LEU A 443 9.48 9.33 -9.66
C LEU A 443 9.84 8.72 -11.01
N MET A 444 11.04 8.17 -11.16
CA MET A 444 11.45 7.52 -12.41
C MET A 444 10.54 6.34 -12.73
N MET A 445 10.19 5.49 -11.75
CA MET A 445 9.24 4.41 -11.98
C MET A 445 7.87 4.90 -12.44
N TYR A 446 7.42 6.04 -11.92
CA TYR A 446 6.15 6.64 -12.32
C TYR A 446 6.18 7.13 -13.78
N LEU A 447 7.26 7.82 -14.16
CA LEU A 447 7.46 8.32 -15.53
C LEU A 447 7.54 7.21 -16.57
N LEU A 448 7.93 6.01 -16.16
CA LEU A 448 8.03 4.84 -17.02
C LEU A 448 6.68 4.15 -17.28
N ILE A 449 5.60 4.52 -16.59
CA ILE A 449 4.27 3.96 -16.88
C ILE A 449 3.72 4.61 -18.17
N ALA A 450 3.30 3.77 -19.13
CA ALA A 450 2.94 4.20 -20.49
C ALA A 450 1.72 5.13 -20.59
N GLN A 451 0.89 5.27 -19.55
CA GLN A 451 -0.36 6.04 -19.58
C GLN A 451 -0.61 6.85 -18.30
N VAL A 452 0.18 7.91 -18.09
CA VAL A 452 -0.05 8.87 -17.00
C VAL A 452 -0.72 10.12 -17.54
N SER A 453 -1.85 10.53 -16.95
CA SER A 453 -2.52 11.79 -17.34
C SER A 453 -1.64 13.01 -17.00
N ALA A 454 -1.74 14.09 -17.79
CA ALA A 454 -0.97 15.31 -17.56
C ALA A 454 -1.24 15.92 -16.16
N SER A 455 -2.49 15.86 -15.69
CA SER A 455 -2.88 16.31 -14.34
C SER A 455 -2.20 15.47 -13.25
N SER A 456 -2.20 14.14 -13.40
CA SER A 456 -1.58 13.20 -12.47
C SER A 456 -0.06 13.36 -12.46
N LEU A 457 0.56 13.62 -13.61
CA LEU A 457 1.99 13.89 -13.72
C LEU A 457 2.36 15.22 -13.04
N PHE A 458 1.61 16.28 -13.34
CA PHE A 458 1.87 17.61 -12.76
C PHE A 458 1.77 17.61 -11.24
N THR A 459 0.69 17.04 -10.69
CA THR A 459 0.49 16.94 -9.23
C THR A 459 1.58 16.12 -8.55
N PHE A 460 1.93 14.97 -9.14
CA PHE A 460 2.99 14.10 -8.61
C PHE A 460 4.35 14.79 -8.61
N VAL A 461 4.78 15.34 -9.76
CA VAL A 461 6.08 16.01 -9.90
C VAL A 461 6.16 17.22 -8.97
N SER A 462 5.09 18.02 -8.88
CA SER A 462 5.04 19.19 -7.99
C SER A 462 5.20 18.79 -6.53
N ALA A 463 4.51 17.74 -6.08
CA ALA A 463 4.60 17.24 -4.71
C ALA A 463 6.00 16.71 -4.37
N ILE A 464 6.64 15.98 -5.29
CA ILE A 464 8.04 15.53 -5.12
C ILE A 464 9.00 16.72 -5.06
N ILE A 465 8.86 17.70 -5.95
CA ILE A 465 9.71 18.92 -5.95
C ILE A 465 9.57 19.66 -4.62
N ILE A 466 8.34 19.91 -4.16
CA ILE A 466 8.09 20.59 -2.88
C ILE A 466 8.71 19.80 -1.72
N GLY A 467 8.52 18.48 -1.69
CA GLY A 467 9.13 17.60 -0.70
C GLY A 467 10.65 17.69 -0.68
N LEU A 468 11.29 17.61 -1.84
CA LEU A 468 12.73 17.71 -1.99
C LEU A 468 13.27 19.10 -1.61
N LEU A 469 12.60 20.18 -2.01
CA LEU A 469 12.96 21.54 -1.60
C LEU A 469 12.94 21.68 -0.07
N ILE A 470 11.93 21.10 0.59
CA ILE A 470 11.88 21.10 2.06
C ILE A 470 13.00 20.26 2.66
N ILE A 471 13.28 19.07 2.12
CA ILE A 471 14.37 18.18 2.57
C ILE A 471 15.73 18.89 2.47
N PHE A 472 16.02 19.52 1.34
CA PHE A 472 17.29 20.22 1.09
C PHE A 472 17.37 21.59 1.79
N SER A 473 16.24 22.19 2.19
CA SER A 473 16.25 23.40 3.04
C SER A 473 16.78 23.15 4.45
N LYS A 474 16.88 21.88 4.89
CA LYS A 474 17.33 21.54 6.24
C LYS A 474 18.83 21.69 6.38
N THR A 475 19.22 22.47 7.38
CA THR A 475 20.59 22.68 7.83
C THR A 475 20.79 22.00 9.18
N GLU A 476 22.04 21.70 9.55
CA GLU A 476 22.38 20.99 10.79
C GLU A 476 22.16 21.82 12.06
N LYS A 477 20.90 22.16 12.32
CA LYS A 477 20.40 22.74 13.57
C LYS A 477 19.41 21.75 14.19
N PRO A 478 19.90 20.65 14.78
CA PRO A 478 19.04 19.61 15.33
C PRO A 478 18.21 20.12 16.51
N VAL A 479 17.09 19.44 16.75
CA VAL A 479 16.37 19.55 18.01
C VAL A 479 17.27 19.01 19.13
N ASP A 480 17.34 19.74 20.24
CA ASP A 480 18.07 19.29 21.42
C ASP A 480 17.32 18.11 22.06
N ILE A 481 17.95 16.94 22.03
CA ILE A 481 17.43 15.69 22.60
C ILE A 481 18.03 15.38 23.97
N SER A 482 18.91 16.22 24.52
CA SER A 482 19.54 15.99 25.82
C SER A 482 18.54 15.94 26.98
N ASN A 483 17.43 16.67 26.85
CA ASN A 483 16.33 16.71 27.82
C ASN A 483 15.18 15.75 27.48
N ALA A 484 15.30 14.98 26.39
CA ALA A 484 14.26 14.06 25.95
C ALA A 484 14.33 12.76 26.76
N ASN A 485 13.57 12.69 27.86
CA ASN A 485 13.68 11.63 28.87
C ASN A 485 12.42 10.78 29.02
N ILE A 486 11.38 11.01 28.21
CA ILE A 486 10.12 10.27 28.35
C ILE A 486 10.25 8.94 27.60
N PRO A 487 10.22 7.78 28.29
CA PRO A 487 10.37 6.47 27.65
C PRO A 487 9.13 6.11 26.82
N ALA A 488 9.28 5.21 25.85
CA ALA A 488 8.20 4.79 24.97
C ALA A 488 7.04 4.09 25.72
N GLU A 489 7.36 3.55 26.89
CA GLU A 489 6.48 2.85 27.82
C GLU A 489 5.66 3.79 28.72
N SER A 490 5.87 5.10 28.62
CA SER A 490 5.14 6.08 29.43
C SER A 490 3.68 6.21 28.98
N PHE A 491 2.73 6.12 29.92
CA PHE A 491 1.31 6.34 29.62
C PHE A 491 0.99 7.77 29.14
N THR A 492 1.93 8.72 29.30
CA THR A 492 1.80 10.09 28.78
C THR A 492 1.65 10.18 27.26
N TRP A 493 2.00 9.10 26.54
CA TRP A 493 1.78 8.94 25.10
C TRP A 493 0.37 8.55 24.75
N PHE A 494 -0.45 8.11 25.70
CA PHE A 494 -1.84 7.74 25.43
C PHE A 494 -2.56 8.88 24.67
N PRO A 495 -3.30 8.56 23.60
CA PRO A 495 -4.00 9.57 22.82
C PRO A 495 -4.93 10.42 23.70
N GLY A 496 -4.89 11.74 23.50
CA GLY A 496 -5.72 12.66 24.29
C GLY A 496 -7.18 12.67 23.85
N LEU A 497 -8.03 13.43 24.57
CA LEU A 497 -9.46 13.53 24.30
C LEU A 497 -9.78 13.92 22.85
N LEU A 498 -9.05 14.89 22.28
CA LEU A 498 -9.25 15.32 20.90
C LEU A 498 -9.10 14.17 19.89
N HIS A 499 -8.16 13.24 20.13
CA HIS A 499 -8.00 12.07 19.27
C HIS A 499 -9.23 11.16 19.36
N TRP A 500 -9.73 10.91 20.57
CA TRP A 500 -10.89 10.04 20.77
C TRP A 500 -12.20 10.65 20.25
N ILE A 501 -12.33 11.98 20.24
CA ILE A 501 -13.45 12.69 19.61
C ILE A 501 -13.48 12.46 18.10
N LEU A 502 -12.33 12.27 17.43
CA LEU A 502 -12.29 12.02 15.98
C LEU A 502 -12.98 10.71 15.58
N TRP A 503 -13.03 9.71 16.46
CA TRP A 503 -13.65 8.42 16.16
C TRP A 503 -15.17 8.53 15.93
N PRO A 504 -15.99 9.04 16.89
CA PRO A 504 -17.40 9.26 16.64
C PRO A 504 -17.63 10.34 15.58
N LEU A 505 -16.80 11.40 15.52
CA LEU A 505 -16.92 12.40 14.45
C LEU A 505 -16.72 11.78 13.06
N SER A 506 -15.82 10.81 12.93
CA SER A 506 -15.61 10.12 11.67
C SER A 506 -16.85 9.33 11.26
N ALA A 507 -17.59 8.72 12.20
CA ALA A 507 -18.86 8.06 11.88
C ALA A 507 -19.91 9.06 11.36
N PHE A 508 -20.04 10.23 11.99
CA PHE A 508 -20.92 11.30 11.50
C PHE A 508 -20.49 11.82 10.13
N LEU A 509 -19.17 11.94 9.90
CA LEU A 509 -18.61 12.28 8.59
C LEU A 509 -19.05 11.27 7.54
N LEU A 510 -18.93 9.96 7.78
CA LEU A 510 -19.34 8.93 6.80
C LEU A 510 -20.82 9.04 6.43
N VAL A 511 -21.70 9.29 7.42
CA VAL A 511 -23.13 9.53 7.17
C VAL A 511 -23.34 10.80 6.32
N GLY A 512 -22.62 11.88 6.64
CA GLY A 512 -22.67 13.13 5.88
C GLY A 512 -22.19 12.97 4.44
N LEU A 513 -21.09 12.23 4.22
CA LEU A 513 -20.58 11.91 2.88
C LEU A 513 -21.60 11.07 2.11
N ALA A 514 -22.11 10.00 2.70
CA ALA A 514 -23.13 9.15 2.07
C ALA A 514 -24.40 9.93 1.70
N TRP A 515 -24.93 10.72 2.63
CA TRP A 515 -26.12 11.54 2.39
C TRP A 515 -25.91 12.57 1.28
N THR A 516 -24.74 13.21 1.26
CA THR A 516 -24.39 14.19 0.22
C THR A 516 -24.23 13.52 -1.14
N THR A 517 -23.58 12.36 -1.21
CA THR A 517 -23.38 11.61 -2.45
C THR A 517 -24.70 11.20 -3.10
N MET A 518 -25.72 10.88 -2.29
CA MET A 518 -27.06 10.58 -2.80
C MET A 518 -27.77 11.77 -3.48
N GLN A 519 -27.32 13.00 -3.24
CA GLN A 519 -27.89 14.19 -3.89
C GLN A 519 -27.36 14.37 -5.32
N PHE A 520 -26.35 13.61 -5.74
CA PHE A 520 -25.76 13.72 -7.06
C PHE A 520 -26.33 12.68 -8.04
N GLU A 521 -26.56 13.12 -9.28
CA GLU A 521 -26.82 12.20 -10.38
C GLU A 521 -25.50 11.56 -10.83
N MET A 522 -25.31 10.27 -10.55
CA MET A 522 -24.08 9.55 -10.87
C MET A 522 -24.13 8.98 -12.29
N LYS A 523 -23.01 9.06 -13.03
CA LYS A 523 -22.89 8.44 -14.37
C LYS A 523 -23.00 6.91 -14.33
N GLN A 524 -22.49 6.30 -13.26
CA GLN A 524 -22.49 4.86 -13.04
C GLN A 524 -22.92 4.61 -11.60
N LYS A 525 -23.73 3.58 -11.38
CA LYS A 525 -24.14 3.12 -10.06
C LYS A 525 -23.70 1.68 -9.89
N GLN A 526 -23.14 1.37 -8.73
CA GLN A 526 -22.76 0.02 -8.38
C GLN A 526 -23.32 -0.31 -7.00
N TYR A 527 -24.04 -1.43 -6.92
CA TYR A 527 -24.78 -1.82 -5.72
C TYR A 527 -24.11 -3.01 -5.05
N ARG A 528 -24.00 -2.96 -3.72
CA ARG A 528 -23.64 -4.10 -2.88
C ARG A 528 -24.87 -4.90 -2.49
N PHE A 529 -25.98 -4.21 -2.25
CA PHE A 529 -27.27 -4.77 -1.83
C PHE A 529 -28.28 -4.62 -2.96
N GLU A 530 -28.50 -5.72 -3.70
CA GLU A 530 -29.37 -5.75 -4.89
C GLU A 530 -30.86 -5.50 -4.58
N SER A 531 -31.29 -5.70 -3.34
CA SER A 531 -32.65 -5.35 -2.88
C SER A 531 -33.00 -3.87 -3.07
N ASP A 532 -31.99 -3.04 -3.29
CA ASP A 532 -32.09 -1.59 -3.38
C ASP A 532 -31.96 -1.10 -4.84
N VAL A 533 -31.92 -2.02 -5.83
CA VAL A 533 -31.96 -1.69 -7.26
C VAL A 533 -33.39 -1.28 -7.62
N PRO A 534 -33.63 -0.05 -8.13
CA PRO A 534 -34.95 0.35 -8.58
C PRO A 534 -35.46 -0.62 -9.65
N THR A 535 -36.69 -1.11 -9.51
CA THR A 535 -37.32 -1.93 -10.56
C THR A 535 -37.50 -1.09 -11.84
N PRO A 536 -37.36 -1.68 -13.05
CA PRO A 536 -37.44 -0.94 -14.32
C PRO A 536 -38.71 -0.11 -14.52
N GLU A 537 -39.79 -0.41 -13.79
CA GLU A 537 -41.05 0.35 -13.82
C GLU A 537 -40.93 1.75 -13.18
N GLU A 538 -39.90 2.03 -12.37
CA GLU A 538 -39.67 3.35 -11.74
C GLU A 538 -38.84 4.32 -12.61
N GLU A 539 -38.20 3.85 -13.68
CA GLU A 539 -37.35 4.68 -14.56
C GLU A 539 -38.14 5.38 -15.68
N GLN A 540 -39.44 5.09 -15.85
CA GLN A 540 -40.27 5.66 -16.92
C GLN A 540 -41.11 6.89 -16.52
N VAL A 541 -40.54 7.95 -15.94
CA VAL A 541 -41.17 9.29 -16.04
C VAL A 541 -40.13 10.42 -15.97
N VAL A 542 -39.29 10.56 -16.99
CA VAL A 542 -38.74 11.89 -17.34
C VAL A 542 -38.68 11.99 -18.87
N GLU A 543 -39.74 12.54 -19.48
CA GLU A 543 -39.66 12.92 -20.88
C GLU A 543 -38.57 14.00 -21.05
N PRO A 544 -37.67 13.88 -22.05
CA PRO A 544 -36.73 14.95 -22.36
C PRO A 544 -37.52 16.18 -22.86
N PRO A 545 -37.09 17.41 -22.54
CA PRO A 545 -37.72 18.60 -23.07
C PRO A 545 -37.61 18.63 -24.61
N PRO A 546 -38.61 19.18 -25.31
CA PRO A 546 -38.63 19.17 -26.77
C PRO A 546 -37.44 19.94 -27.33
N THR A 547 -36.58 19.24 -28.07
CA THR A 547 -35.48 19.86 -28.82
C THR A 547 -36.02 20.66 -30.00
N THR A 548 -36.00 22.00 -29.90
CA THR A 548 -36.04 22.88 -31.08
C THR A 548 -34.69 22.80 -31.79
N SER A 549 -34.59 21.91 -32.79
CA SER A 549 -33.41 21.84 -33.66
C SER A 549 -33.36 23.06 -34.59
N LEU A 550 -32.43 23.98 -34.33
CA LEU A 550 -32.14 25.13 -35.17
C LEU A 550 -30.95 24.88 -36.12
N PHE A 551 -30.69 23.65 -36.56
CA PHE A 551 -29.72 23.37 -37.64
C PHE A 551 -30.11 22.11 -38.43
N PRO A 552 -30.06 22.13 -39.78
CA PRO A 552 -30.37 20.97 -40.60
C PRO A 552 -29.26 19.92 -40.49
N SER A 553 -29.67 18.65 -40.37
CA SER A 553 -28.81 17.47 -40.28
C SER A 553 -27.93 17.32 -41.53
N ILE A 554 -26.61 17.40 -41.35
CA ILE A 554 -25.65 16.95 -42.37
C ILE A 554 -25.60 15.42 -42.30
N GLN A 555 -26.13 14.74 -43.33
CA GLN A 555 -25.93 13.31 -43.52
C GLN A 555 -24.49 13.05 -43.96
N LEU A 556 -23.70 12.39 -43.11
CA LEU A 556 -22.39 11.86 -43.51
C LEU A 556 -22.55 10.51 -44.23
N PRO A 557 -21.72 10.21 -45.26
CA PRO A 557 -21.85 8.99 -46.07
C PRO A 557 -21.58 7.70 -45.31
N GLU A 558 -22.21 6.61 -45.77
CA GLU A 558 -22.32 5.27 -45.15
C GLU A 558 -21.03 4.45 -44.97
N PHE A 559 -19.84 5.02 -45.16
CA PHE A 559 -18.57 4.27 -45.04
C PHE A 559 -17.94 4.30 -43.64
N VAL A 560 -18.51 5.02 -42.68
CA VAL A 560 -17.95 5.16 -41.31
C VAL A 560 -18.64 4.26 -40.26
N ARG A 561 -19.62 3.43 -40.66
CA ARG A 561 -20.46 2.67 -39.72
C ARG A 561 -19.91 1.32 -39.26
N ARG A 562 -18.75 0.86 -39.75
CA ARG A 562 -18.29 -0.54 -39.52
C ARG A 562 -17.19 -0.75 -38.48
N ASP A 563 -16.54 0.28 -37.94
CA ASP A 563 -15.40 0.09 -37.03
C ASP A 563 -15.67 0.36 -35.54
N TYR A 564 -16.91 0.66 -35.14
CA TYR A 564 -17.24 0.95 -33.73
C TYR A 564 -17.83 -0.23 -32.93
N SER A 565 -18.03 -1.40 -33.52
CA SER A 565 -18.65 -2.55 -32.84
C SER A 565 -17.68 -3.59 -32.26
N LEU A 566 -16.35 -3.39 -32.35
CA LEU A 566 -15.35 -4.37 -31.91
C LEU A 566 -14.48 -3.92 -30.73
N MET A 567 -14.75 -2.76 -30.12
CA MET A 567 -13.91 -2.21 -29.03
C MET A 567 -14.47 -2.36 -27.60
N ASN A 568 -15.63 -3.03 -27.40
CA ASN A 568 -16.28 -3.10 -26.10
C ASN A 568 -16.17 -4.45 -25.34
N ASP A 569 -15.46 -5.46 -25.86
CA ASP A 569 -15.49 -6.82 -25.26
C ASP A 569 -14.31 -7.18 -24.34
N HIS A 570 -13.41 -6.24 -24.02
CA HIS A 570 -12.30 -6.53 -23.11
C HIS A 570 -12.14 -5.46 -22.02
N ARG A 571 -13.15 -5.32 -21.17
CA ARG A 571 -13.01 -4.81 -19.79
C ARG A 571 -14.06 -5.45 -18.89
N SER A 572 -13.73 -6.63 -18.36
CA SER A 572 -14.33 -7.20 -17.15
C SER A 572 -13.21 -7.66 -16.24
#